data_AF-A0A386USB5-F1
#
_entry.id   AF-A0A386USB5-F1
#
_cell.length_a   1.000
_cell.length_b   1.000
_cell.length_c   1.000
_cell.angle_alpha   90.00
_cell.angle_beta   90.00
_cell.angle_gamma   90.00
#
_symmetry.space_group_name_H-M   'P 1'
#
loop_
_entity.id
_entity.type
_entity.pdbx_description
1 polymer ?
#
loop_
_entity_poly.entity_id
_entity_poly.type
_entity_poly.pdbx_seq_one_letter_code
_entity_poly.pdbx_strand_id
1 'polypeptide(L)'
;MKHLTPANAKAKAFVEAEALGREEEVVAMNSLVGCTTSFDPGWEIDAFGAVSNLCQPMEADLYGCADPCWWPAQVADTLNTYPDWSAGADDVMQDWRKLQSVFPGTKGSS
;
A
#
# COMPACT_ATOMS: atom_id res chain seq x y z
N MET A 1 -33.73 -8.51 -3.45
CA MET A 1 -33.82 -8.30 -4.92
C MET A 1 -34.18 -9.58 -5.72
N LYS A 2 -35.46 -9.87 -6.04
CA LYS A 2 -35.86 -11.21 -6.56
C LYS A 2 -35.71 -11.45 -8.08
N HIS A 3 -35.43 -10.42 -8.87
CA HIS A 3 -35.42 -10.49 -10.34
C HIS A 3 -34.18 -9.89 -11.02
N LEU A 4 -33.18 -9.50 -10.23
CA LEU A 4 -31.93 -8.93 -10.75
C LEU A 4 -30.79 -9.93 -10.59
N THR A 5 -30.07 -10.19 -11.68
CA THR A 5 -28.86 -11.02 -11.64
C THR A 5 -27.68 -10.19 -11.11
N PRO A 6 -26.91 -10.67 -10.12
CA PRO A 6 -25.74 -9.96 -9.63
C PRO A 6 -24.71 -9.71 -10.74
N ALA A 7 -24.29 -8.44 -10.90
CA ALA A 7 -23.38 -8.04 -11.97
C ALA A 7 -21.88 -8.25 -11.66
N ASN A 8 -21.53 -8.45 -10.38
CA ASN A 8 -20.15 -8.66 -9.94
C ASN A 8 -20.10 -9.44 -8.61
N ALA A 9 -18.89 -9.78 -8.16
CA ALA A 9 -18.68 -10.55 -6.93
C ALA A 9 -19.26 -9.87 -5.67
N LYS A 10 -19.15 -8.53 -5.57
CA LYS A 10 -19.72 -7.78 -4.45
C LYS A 10 -21.24 -7.85 -4.45
N ALA A 11 -21.89 -7.66 -5.60
CA ALA A 11 -23.34 -7.76 -5.74
C ALA A 11 -23.84 -9.16 -5.40
N LYS A 12 -23.06 -10.20 -5.74
CA LYS A 12 -23.37 -11.58 -5.37
C LYS A 12 -23.29 -11.78 -3.85
N ALA A 13 -22.21 -11.33 -3.23
CA ALA A 13 -22.05 -11.36 -1.77
C ALA A 13 -23.16 -10.57 -1.04
N PHE A 14 -23.59 -9.44 -1.60
CA PHE A 14 -24.68 -8.64 -1.04
C PHE A 14 -26.01 -9.38 -1.05
N VAL A 15 -26.36 -10.06 -2.15
CA VAL A 15 -27.59 -10.88 -2.21
C VAL A 15 -27.53 -12.04 -1.21
N GLU A 16 -26.37 -12.69 -1.06
CA GLU A 16 -26.17 -13.76 -0.08
C GLU A 16 -26.29 -13.25 1.36
N ALA A 17 -25.78 -12.05 1.64
CA ALA A 17 -25.87 -11.41 2.95
C ALA A 17 -27.28 -10.87 3.26
N GLU A 18 -28.01 -10.35 2.26
CA GLU A 18 -29.43 -9.94 2.36
C GLU A 18 -30.30 -11.09 2.85
N ALA A 19 -30.06 -12.31 2.35
CA ALA A 19 -30.80 -13.50 2.78
C ALA A 19 -30.60 -13.85 4.27
N LEU A 20 -29.53 -13.35 4.88
CA LEU A 20 -29.16 -13.59 6.28
C LEU A 20 -29.32 -12.35 7.17
N GLY A 21 -29.81 -11.22 6.63
CA GLY A 21 -29.91 -9.95 7.36
C GLY A 21 -28.55 -9.37 7.77
N ARG A 22 -27.51 -9.60 6.96
CA ARG A 22 -26.11 -9.19 7.20
C ARG A 22 -25.61 -8.21 6.13
N GLU A 23 -26.49 -7.43 5.52
CA GLU A 23 -26.13 -6.59 4.36
C GLU A 23 -25.00 -5.60 4.67
N GLU A 24 -24.94 -5.11 5.90
CA GLU A 24 -23.92 -4.16 6.38
C GLU A 24 -22.50 -4.73 6.37
N GLU A 25 -22.34 -6.05 6.36
CA GLU A 25 -21.03 -6.69 6.32
C GLU A 25 -20.42 -6.68 4.91
N VAL A 26 -21.22 -6.45 3.87
CA VAL A 26 -20.75 -6.41 2.48
C VAL A 26 -20.28 -5.01 2.12
N VAL A 27 -19.13 -4.67 2.68
CA VAL A 27 -18.42 -3.43 2.35
C VAL A 27 -17.57 -3.60 1.09
N ALA A 28 -17.37 -2.52 0.33
CA ALA A 28 -16.29 -2.54 -0.65
C ALA A 28 -14.97 -2.53 0.12
N MET A 29 -13.99 -3.32 -0.33
CA MET A 29 -12.60 -3.07 0.07
C MET A 29 -12.25 -1.68 -0.45
N ASN A 30 -12.30 -0.67 0.41
CA ASN A 30 -12.03 0.72 0.01
C ASN A 30 -10.54 0.96 -0.24
N SER A 31 -9.68 0.01 0.15
CA SER A 31 -8.23 0.06 -0.01
C SER A 31 -7.72 -0.90 -1.07
N LEU A 32 -6.63 -0.51 -1.72
CA LEU A 32 -5.94 -1.31 -2.72
C LEU A 32 -5.09 -2.38 -2.02
N VAL A 33 -5.29 -3.65 -2.39
CA VAL A 33 -4.51 -4.76 -1.81
C VAL A 33 -3.04 -4.57 -2.10
N GLY A 34 -2.22 -4.57 -1.04
CA GLY A 34 -0.77 -4.37 -1.12
C GLY A 34 -0.33 -2.92 -0.87
N CYS A 35 -1.27 -1.97 -0.74
CA CYS A 35 -0.97 -0.56 -0.47
C CYS A 35 -1.27 -0.18 0.97
N THR A 36 -0.68 0.92 1.44
CA THR A 36 -0.94 1.47 2.77
C THR A 36 -2.32 2.14 2.84
N THR A 37 -2.91 2.13 4.03
CA THR A 37 -4.11 2.91 4.38
C THR A 37 -3.85 3.94 5.47
N SER A 38 -2.59 4.13 5.88
CA SER A 38 -2.18 5.19 6.81
C SER A 38 -1.70 6.39 6.00
N PHE A 39 -2.51 7.43 5.91
CA PHE A 39 -2.28 8.55 5.00
C PHE A 39 -1.65 9.76 5.70
N ASP A 40 -0.32 9.76 5.81
CA ASP A 40 0.46 10.86 6.39
C ASP A 40 1.68 11.28 5.51
N PRO A 41 1.49 11.70 4.25
CA PRO A 41 0.25 11.85 3.48
C PRO A 41 -0.21 10.56 2.77
N GLY A 42 0.62 9.51 2.76
CA GLY A 42 0.39 8.22 2.10
C GLY A 42 1.63 7.75 1.35
N TRP A 43 1.61 6.52 0.80
CA TRP A 43 2.70 5.99 -0.02
C TRP A 43 2.29 5.77 -1.48
N GLU A 44 1.27 4.94 -1.73
CA GLU A 44 0.77 4.71 -3.10
C GLU A 44 -0.28 5.73 -3.55
N ILE A 45 -1.12 6.18 -2.64
CA ILE A 45 -2.13 7.23 -2.85
C ILE A 45 -2.19 8.11 -1.61
N ASP A 46 -2.55 9.38 -1.80
CA ASP A 46 -2.82 10.30 -0.71
C ASP A 46 -4.22 10.10 -0.11
N ALA A 47 -4.47 10.74 1.03
CA ALA A 47 -5.76 10.73 1.72
C ALA A 47 -6.95 11.20 0.84
N PHE A 48 -6.69 11.90 -0.26
CA PHE A 48 -7.69 12.39 -1.20
C PHE A 48 -7.96 11.42 -2.35
N GLY A 49 -7.30 10.25 -2.36
CA GLY A 49 -7.40 9.26 -3.42
C GLY A 49 -6.66 9.68 -4.71
N ALA A 50 -5.71 10.61 -4.61
CA ALA A 50 -4.85 11.07 -5.69
C ALA A 50 -3.38 10.80 -5.37
N VAL A 51 -2.47 11.43 -6.11
CA VAL A 51 -1.01 11.37 -5.88
C VAL A 51 -0.40 12.75 -5.65
N SER A 52 -1.21 13.80 -5.73
CA SER A 52 -0.75 15.20 -5.74
C SER A 52 -0.26 15.68 -4.38
N ASN A 53 -0.77 15.09 -3.29
CA ASN A 53 -0.38 15.45 -1.93
C ASN A 53 0.71 14.53 -1.36
N LEU A 54 1.12 13.50 -2.12
CA LEU A 54 2.35 12.76 -1.84
C LEU A 54 3.56 13.68 -2.04
N CYS A 55 4.70 13.34 -1.46
CA CYS A 55 5.91 14.13 -1.67
C CYS A 55 6.34 14.15 -3.14
N GLN A 56 6.83 15.33 -3.56
CA GLN A 56 7.18 15.62 -4.95
C GLN A 56 8.66 16.05 -5.02
N PRO A 57 9.57 15.20 -5.54
CA PRO A 57 9.33 13.81 -5.93
C PRO A 57 9.24 12.88 -4.70
N MET A 58 8.91 11.61 -4.90
CA MET A 58 8.76 10.62 -3.83
C MET A 58 10.04 10.49 -2.98
N GLU A 59 11.22 10.61 -3.60
CA GLU A 59 12.52 10.55 -2.94
C GLU A 59 12.67 11.57 -1.80
N ALA A 60 11.95 12.70 -1.85
CA ALA A 60 11.97 13.70 -0.79
C ALA A 60 11.35 13.21 0.54
N ASP A 61 10.54 12.14 0.49
CA ASP A 61 9.92 11.51 1.67
C ASP A 61 10.55 10.17 2.04
N LEU A 62 11.38 9.62 1.17
CA LEU A 62 11.80 8.23 1.26
C LEU A 62 12.47 7.91 2.60
N TYR A 63 13.34 8.78 3.10
CA TYR A 63 13.96 8.63 4.41
C TYR A 63 13.07 9.10 5.56
N GLY A 64 12.16 10.05 5.32
CA GLY A 64 11.09 10.38 6.26
C GLY A 64 10.17 9.19 6.55
N CYS A 65 10.00 8.29 5.59
CA CYS A 65 9.30 7.01 5.78
C CYS A 65 10.20 5.90 6.33
N ALA A 66 11.43 5.74 5.81
CA ALA A 66 12.32 4.64 6.17
C ALA A 66 12.82 4.74 7.63
N ASP A 67 13.29 5.92 8.04
CA ASP A 67 13.96 6.15 9.33
C ASP A 67 13.07 5.88 10.55
N PRO A 68 11.78 6.27 10.56
CA PRO A 68 10.89 5.97 11.67
C PRO A 68 10.04 4.71 11.48
N CYS A 69 10.30 3.86 10.47
CA CYS A 69 9.45 2.72 10.10
C CYS A 69 7.99 3.13 9.78
N TRP A 70 7.74 4.19 9.01
CA TRP A 70 6.37 4.72 8.87
C TRP A 70 5.44 3.80 8.06
N TRP A 71 5.92 3.29 6.92
CA TRP A 71 5.22 2.29 6.10
C TRP A 71 6.07 1.02 5.89
N PRO A 72 6.30 0.20 6.93
CA PRO A 72 7.29 -0.87 6.92
C PRO A 72 6.92 -2.05 6.01
N ALA A 73 5.66 -2.15 5.56
CA ALA A 73 5.24 -3.13 4.57
C ALA A 73 5.62 -2.73 3.13
N GLN A 74 5.88 -1.44 2.89
CA GLN A 74 6.17 -0.85 1.58
C GLN A 74 7.62 -0.40 1.45
N VAL A 75 8.16 0.23 2.50
CA VAL A 75 9.49 0.84 2.55
C VAL A 75 10.32 0.12 3.59
N ALA A 76 11.58 -0.17 3.26
CA ALA A 76 12.49 -0.85 4.17
C ALA A 76 12.79 0.05 5.37
N ASP A 77 12.57 -0.48 6.58
CA ASP A 77 12.74 0.29 7.79
C ASP A 77 14.19 0.30 8.29
N THR A 78 14.78 1.48 8.43
CA THR A 78 16.16 1.67 8.91
C THR A 78 16.26 1.79 10.43
N LEU A 79 15.13 1.92 11.14
CA LEU A 79 15.13 1.94 12.61
C LEU A 79 15.48 0.57 13.22
N ASN A 80 15.04 -0.54 12.59
CA ASN A 80 15.14 -1.87 13.18
C ASN A 80 15.58 -2.96 12.18
N THR A 81 14.77 -3.26 11.17
CA THR A 81 14.95 -4.48 10.36
C THR A 81 16.07 -4.36 9.33
N TYR A 82 16.19 -3.19 8.69
CA TYR A 82 17.13 -2.92 7.61
C TYR A 82 17.96 -1.66 7.88
N PRO A 83 18.76 -1.61 8.97
CA PRO A 83 19.46 -0.39 9.41
C PRO A 83 20.44 0.17 8.37
N ASP A 84 21.01 -0.69 7.52
CA ASP A 84 21.97 -0.29 6.48
C ASP A 84 21.33 -0.15 5.09
N TRP A 85 19.99 -0.14 4.97
CA TRP A 85 19.31 -0.13 3.67
C TRP A 85 19.66 1.08 2.79
N SER A 86 19.85 2.25 3.38
CA SER A 86 20.22 3.49 2.70
C SER A 86 21.74 3.70 2.58
N ALA A 87 22.56 2.74 3.01
CA ALA A 87 24.01 2.91 3.07
C ALA A 87 24.61 3.23 1.69
N GLY A 88 25.33 4.34 1.60
CA GLY A 88 25.96 4.82 0.37
C GLY A 88 25.00 5.50 -0.60
N ALA A 89 23.77 5.82 -0.18
CA ALA A 89 22.77 6.57 -0.94
C ALA A 89 22.34 7.89 -0.26
N ASP A 90 23.21 8.50 0.55
CA ASP A 90 22.91 9.69 1.37
C ASP A 90 22.23 10.84 0.59
N ASP A 91 22.64 11.07 -0.67
CA ASP A 91 21.93 11.95 -1.60
C ASP A 91 20.91 11.14 -2.41
N VAL A 92 19.74 10.91 -1.81
CA VAL A 92 18.65 10.12 -2.42
C VAL A 92 18.24 10.64 -3.80
N MET A 93 18.35 11.95 -4.04
CA MET A 93 17.96 12.55 -5.32
C MET A 93 18.88 12.11 -6.47
N GLN A 94 20.14 11.78 -6.16
CA GLN A 94 21.12 11.28 -7.14
C GLN A 94 21.23 9.75 -7.09
N ASP A 95 21.20 9.19 -5.89
CA ASP A 95 21.63 7.82 -5.60
C ASP A 95 20.49 6.83 -5.36
N TRP A 96 19.22 7.22 -5.60
CA TRP A 96 18.04 6.34 -5.41
C TRP A 96 18.18 4.95 -6.05
N ARG A 97 18.95 4.82 -7.14
CA ARG A 97 19.22 3.54 -7.82
C ARG A 97 20.00 2.53 -7.00
N LYS A 98 20.71 2.97 -5.95
CA LYS A 98 21.45 2.09 -5.03
C LYS A 98 20.52 1.35 -4.07
N LEU A 99 19.31 1.88 -3.83
CA LEU A 99 18.33 1.30 -2.92
C LEU A 99 17.71 0.03 -3.50
N GLN A 100 17.70 -1.06 -2.72
CA GLN A 100 17.28 -2.38 -3.18
C GLN A 100 15.94 -2.81 -2.58
N SER A 101 15.22 -3.67 -3.30
CA SER A 101 14.11 -4.42 -2.71
C SER A 101 14.65 -5.38 -1.65
N VAL A 102 13.99 -5.41 -0.50
CA VAL A 102 14.36 -6.28 0.62
C VAL A 102 13.71 -7.66 0.57
N PHE A 103 12.82 -7.88 -0.40
CA PHE A 103 12.21 -9.20 -0.58
C PHE A 103 13.25 -10.18 -1.17
N PRO A 104 13.53 -11.32 -0.52
CA PRO A 104 14.68 -12.19 -0.82
C PRO A 104 14.61 -12.99 -2.15
N GLY A 105 13.79 -12.55 -3.12
CA GLY A 105 13.61 -13.18 -4.43
C GLY A 105 12.25 -13.86 -4.62
N THR A 106 11.82 -14.00 -5.87
CA THR A 106 10.48 -14.53 -6.24
C THR A 106 10.36 -16.04 -6.10
N LYS A 107 9.16 -16.54 -5.79
CA LYS A 107 8.77 -17.92 -6.19
C LYS A 107 8.63 -17.96 -7.72
N GLY A 108 9.57 -18.61 -8.41
CA GLY A 108 9.45 -18.87 -9.86
C GLY A 108 10.73 -18.84 -10.70
N SER A 109 11.90 -18.54 -10.14
CA SER A 109 13.18 -18.69 -10.85
C SER A 109 13.80 -20.06 -10.54
N SER A 110 13.38 -21.08 -11.28
CA SER A 110 14.04 -22.38 -11.43
C SER A 110 13.96 -22.81 -12.88
#